data_AF-A0A933FHL3-F1
#
_entry.id   AF-A0A933FHL3-F1
#
_cell.length_a   1.000
_cell.length_b   1.000
_cell.length_c   1.000
_cell.angle_alpha   90.00
_cell.angle_beta   90.00
_cell.angle_gamma   90.00
#
_symmetry.space_group_name_H-M   'P 1'
#
loop_
_entity.id
_entity.type
_entity.pdbx_description
1 polymer ?
#
loop_
_entity_poly.entity_id
_entity_poly.type
_entity_poly.pdbx_seq_one_letter_code
_entity_poly.pdbx_strand_id
1 'polypeptide(L)'
;MGLIILALAVLTYFVIPSASEESPKGESVVVLSNGAAVVVDIADDMFEREKGLSGRESLEADEGLLFLHDELEYQRYWMKDMLIPIDILWIDGERVVGFVQDAQPE
;
A
#
# COMPACT_ATOMS: atom_id res chain seq x y z
N MET A 1 16.28 21.69 56.11
CA MET A 1 17.24 21.42 55.03
C MET A 1 16.49 20.59 54.00
N GLY A 2 15.79 21.28 53.10
CA GLY A 2 14.77 20.73 52.20
C GLY A 2 15.27 20.55 50.77
N LEU A 3 14.39 19.98 49.95
CA LEU A 3 14.57 19.48 48.56
C LEU A 3 15.34 18.15 48.51
N ILE A 4 14.65 17.01 48.64
CA ILE A 4 13.80 16.37 47.62
C ILE A 4 14.58 16.21 46.31
N ILE A 5 15.08 14.99 46.07
CA ILE A 5 14.74 14.16 44.91
C ILE A 5 14.45 14.95 43.62
N LEU A 6 15.28 15.93 43.28
CA LEU A 6 15.15 16.68 42.04
C LEU A 6 16.13 16.09 41.04
N ALA A 7 15.61 15.03 40.43
CA ALA A 7 15.83 14.78 39.02
C ALA A 7 17.25 14.37 38.62
N LEU A 8 17.73 13.30 39.26
CA LEU A 8 18.64 12.31 38.68
C LEU A 8 18.03 11.57 37.46
N ALA A 9 17.02 12.14 36.79
CA ALA A 9 16.13 11.40 35.87
C ALA A 9 15.68 12.18 34.63
N VAL A 10 16.04 13.45 34.44
CA VAL A 10 15.62 14.21 33.23
C VAL A 10 16.79 14.36 32.24
N LEU A 11 17.76 13.43 32.32
CA LEU A 11 18.68 13.14 31.21
C LEU A 11 18.28 11.85 30.47
N THR A 12 17.06 11.36 30.69
CA THR A 12 16.37 10.45 29.76
C THR A 12 15.54 11.28 28.79
N TYR A 13 16.15 12.31 28.18
CA TYR A 13 15.72 12.78 26.86
C TYR A 13 16.26 11.79 25.81
N PHE A 14 16.12 10.49 26.07
CA PHE A 14 15.94 9.54 24.99
C PHE A 14 14.57 9.91 24.45
N VAL A 15 14.58 10.84 23.48
CA VAL A 15 13.60 10.82 22.42
C VAL A 15 13.58 9.38 21.98
N ILE A 16 12.60 8.63 22.46
CA ILE A 16 12.26 7.36 21.84
C ILE A 16 11.97 7.79 20.42
N PRO A 17 12.80 7.45 19.42
CA PRO A 17 12.29 7.55 18.08
C PRO A 17 11.09 6.61 18.14
N SER A 18 9.89 7.17 18.00
CA SER A 18 8.78 6.38 17.51
C SER A 18 9.26 5.90 16.15
N ALA A 19 10.01 4.81 16.15
CA ALA A 19 9.96 3.85 15.09
C ALA A 19 8.47 3.55 15.04
N SER A 20 7.80 4.19 14.08
CA SER A 20 6.57 3.67 13.55
C SER A 20 6.83 2.18 13.41
N GLU A 21 6.16 1.37 14.23
CA GLU A 21 6.01 -0.02 13.88
C GLU A 21 5.19 0.04 12.58
N GLU A 22 5.88 0.17 11.45
CA GLU A 22 5.38 -0.33 10.18
C GLU A 22 5.12 -1.79 10.49
N SER A 23 3.89 -2.06 10.90
CA SER A 23 3.36 -3.41 10.96
C SER A 23 3.68 -4.00 9.59
N PRO A 24 4.40 -5.13 9.50
CA PRO A 24 4.71 -5.71 8.20
C PRO A 24 3.38 -5.92 7.51
N LYS A 25 3.10 -5.07 6.52
CA LYS A 25 1.81 -5.07 5.84
C LYS A 25 1.78 -6.38 5.08
N GLY A 26 0.99 -7.32 5.61
CA GLY A 26 1.08 -8.71 5.19
C GLY A 26 0.77 -8.83 3.70
N GLU A 27 1.62 -9.57 2.98
CA GLU A 27 1.32 -10.05 1.65
C GLU A 27 -0.06 -10.73 1.69
N SER A 28 -0.96 -10.26 0.83
CA SER A 28 -2.29 -10.84 0.68
C SER A 28 -2.37 -11.60 -0.63
N VAL A 29 -3.31 -12.54 -0.74
CA VAL A 29 -3.50 -13.31 -1.98
C VAL A 29 -4.92 -13.10 -2.49
N VAL A 30 -5.03 -12.63 -3.72
CA VAL A 30 -6.30 -12.55 -4.46
C VAL A 30 -6.41 -13.78 -5.33
N VAL A 31 -7.49 -14.54 -5.18
CA VAL A 31 -7.79 -15.71 -6.02
C VAL A 31 -8.88 -15.35 -7.02
N LEU A 32 -8.54 -15.42 -8.30
CA LEU A 32 -9.46 -15.17 -9.40
C LEU A 32 -10.37 -16.37 -9.64
N SER A 33 -11.50 -16.14 -10.31
CA SER A 33 -12.51 -17.18 -10.59
C SER A 33 -11.99 -18.35 -11.43
N ASN A 34 -10.91 -18.17 -12.18
CA ASN A 34 -10.23 -19.22 -12.94
C ASN A 34 -9.21 -20.02 -12.10
N GLY A 35 -9.05 -19.71 -10.82
CA GLY A 35 -8.10 -20.33 -9.91
C GLY A 35 -6.70 -19.74 -9.92
N ALA A 36 -6.43 -18.69 -10.72
CA ALA A 36 -5.17 -17.96 -10.63
C ALA A 36 -5.07 -17.23 -9.29
N ALA A 37 -3.88 -17.25 -8.69
CA ALA A 37 -3.58 -16.55 -7.45
C ALA A 37 -2.60 -15.41 -7.75
N VAL A 38 -2.87 -14.24 -7.20
CA VAL A 38 -2.01 -13.05 -7.29
C VAL A 38 -1.64 -12.63 -5.88
N VAL A 39 -0.35 -12.62 -5.59
CA VAL A 39 0.22 -12.04 -4.37
C VAL A 39 0.16 -10.53 -4.50
N VAL A 40 -0.47 -9.85 -3.56
CA VAL A 40 -0.67 -8.40 -3.60
C VAL A 40 -0.11 -7.72 -2.38
N ASP A 41 0.62 -6.63 -2.63
CA ASP A 41 0.83 -5.58 -1.64
C ASP A 41 -0.50 -4.86 -1.41
N ILE A 42 -0.72 -4.31 -0.22
CA ILE A 42 -1.92 -3.51 0.09
C ILE A 42 -1.56 -2.03 0.10
N ALA A 43 -2.27 -1.22 -0.67
CA ALA A 43 -2.28 0.25 -0.55
C ALA A 43 -3.58 0.69 0.12
N ASP A 44 -3.53 1.03 1.41
CA ASP A 44 -4.70 1.40 2.22
C ASP A 44 -4.65 2.86 2.71
N ASP A 45 -3.50 3.53 2.57
CA ASP A 45 -3.38 4.95 2.82
C ASP A 45 -3.19 5.79 1.54
N MET A 46 -3.33 7.10 1.68
CA MET A 46 -3.26 8.01 0.53
C MET A 46 -1.89 8.04 -0.14
N PHE A 47 -0.81 7.89 0.63
CA PHE A 47 0.56 7.95 0.10
C PHE A 47 0.89 6.70 -0.70
N GLU A 48 0.53 5.51 -0.20
CA GLU A 48 0.72 4.26 -0.92
C GLU A 48 -0.13 4.19 -2.18
N ARG A 49 -1.39 4.66 -2.10
CA ARG A 49 -2.27 4.73 -3.28
C ARG A 49 -1.76 5.71 -4.33
N GLU A 50 -1.20 6.85 -3.92
CA GLU A 50 -0.60 7.81 -4.85
C GLU A 50 0.69 7.24 -5.49
N LYS A 51 1.52 6.56 -4.70
CA LYS A 51 2.75 5.92 -5.17
C LYS A 51 2.46 4.77 -6.15
N GLY A 52 1.46 3.95 -5.85
CA GLY A 52 1.10 2.80 -6.67
C GLY A 52 2.29 1.90 -6.99
N LEU A 53 2.44 1.58 -8.27
CA LEU A 53 3.56 0.81 -8.83
C LEU A 53 4.63 1.70 -9.50
N SER A 54 4.55 3.03 -9.34
CA SER A 54 5.48 3.96 -9.98
C SER A 54 6.94 3.64 -9.62
N GLY A 55 7.82 3.73 -10.61
CA GLY A 55 9.24 3.43 -10.48
C GLY A 55 9.60 1.93 -10.39
N ARG A 56 8.64 1.00 -10.43
CA ARG A 56 8.96 -0.43 -10.55
C ARG A 56 9.37 -0.77 -11.98
N GLU A 57 10.56 -1.37 -12.12
CA GLU A 57 11.10 -1.81 -13.43
C GLU A 57 10.46 -3.13 -13.91
N SER A 58 9.88 -3.91 -12.99
CA SER A 58 9.19 -5.16 -13.27
C SER A 58 8.12 -5.46 -12.22
N LEU A 59 7.20 -6.33 -12.60
CA LEU A 59 6.18 -6.94 -11.74
C LEU A 59 6.03 -8.39 -12.23
N GLU A 60 6.18 -9.36 -11.32
CA GLU A 60 6.01 -10.76 -11.71
C GLU A 60 4.55 -11.04 -12.10
N ALA A 61 4.32 -12.09 -12.90
CA ALA A 61 3.01 -12.36 -13.49
C ALA A 61 1.92 -12.70 -12.44
N ASP A 62 2.33 -13.13 -11.25
CA ASP A 62 1.51 -13.45 -10.08
C ASP A 62 1.65 -12.42 -8.96
N GLU A 63 2.18 -11.23 -9.24
CA GLU A 63 2.27 -10.12 -8.30
C GLU A 63 1.33 -8.96 -8.66
N GLY A 64 0.96 -8.17 -7.66
CA GLY A 64 0.13 -6.99 -7.88
C GLY A 64 0.08 -6.05 -6.67
N LEU A 65 -0.77 -5.03 -6.80
CA LEU A 65 -1.07 -4.07 -5.74
C LEU A 65 -2.58 -3.94 -5.62
N LEU A 66 -3.10 -4.16 -4.40
CA LEU A 66 -4.51 -4.01 -4.09
C LEU A 66 -4.74 -2.67 -3.41
N PHE A 67 -5.51 -1.81 -4.07
CA PHE A 67 -5.95 -0.53 -3.52
C PHE A 67 -7.23 -0.76 -2.70
N LEU A 68 -7.16 -0.51 -1.40
CA LEU A 68 -8.34 -0.51 -0.54
C LEU A 68 -8.93 0.90 -0.50
N HIS A 69 -10.24 0.98 -0.74
CA HIS A 69 -11.03 2.21 -0.68
C HIS A 69 -12.21 1.98 0.27
N ASP A 70 -12.50 2.96 1.12
CA ASP A 70 -13.61 2.90 2.06
C ASP A 70 -14.97 3.10 1.37
N GLU A 71 -14.97 3.75 0.20
CA GLU A 71 -16.16 4.09 -0.56
C GLU A 71 -16.12 3.51 -1.97
N LEU A 72 -17.28 3.06 -2.45
CA LEU A 72 -17.44 2.52 -3.79
C LEU A 72 -17.55 3.65 -4.81
N GLU A 73 -16.40 4.17 -5.23
CA GLU A 73 -16.31 5.24 -6.23
C GLU A 73 -15.47 4.83 -7.44
N TYR A 74 -15.77 5.41 -8.60
CA TYR A 74 -14.92 5.28 -9.78
C TYR A 74 -13.62 6.06 -9.57
N GLN A 75 -12.61 5.36 -9.08
CA GLN A 75 -11.27 5.91 -8.92
C GLN A 75 -10.60 6.05 -10.28
N ARG A 76 -10.08 7.24 -10.56
CA ARG A 76 -9.24 7.48 -11.75
C ARG A 76 -7.80 7.21 -11.38
N TYR A 77 -7.21 6.24 -12.06
CA TYR A 77 -5.79 5.96 -11.99
C TYR A 77 -5.07 6.67 -13.15
N TRP A 78 -3.92 7.27 -12.86
CA TRP A 78 -2.95 7.74 -13.82
C TRP A 78 -1.79 6.76 -13.95
N MET A 79 -1.02 6.86 -15.01
CA MET A 79 0.15 6.00 -15.24
C MET A 79 1.46 6.79 -15.10
N LYS A 80 1.42 7.87 -14.32
CA LYS A 80 2.56 8.74 -14.08
C LYS A 80 3.71 7.98 -13.41
N ASP A 81 4.92 8.16 -13.94
CA ASP A 81 6.16 7.55 -13.46
C ASP A 81 6.14 6.00 -13.46
N MET A 82 5.23 5.37 -14.20
CA MET A 82 5.24 3.92 -14.44
C MET A 82 6.32 3.56 -15.48
N LEU A 83 6.97 2.41 -15.30
CA LEU A 83 7.98 1.92 -16.25
C LEU A 83 7.52 0.68 -17.02
N ILE A 84 6.39 0.09 -16.62
CA ILE A 84 5.80 -1.12 -17.19
C ILE A 84 4.30 -0.92 -17.41
N PRO A 85 3.71 -1.56 -18.43
CA PRO A 85 2.26 -1.59 -18.58
C PRO A 85 1.63 -2.56 -17.56
N ILE A 86 0.38 -2.29 -17.17
CA ILE A 86 -0.37 -3.14 -16.24
C ILE A 86 -1.83 -3.28 -16.66
N ASP A 87 -2.46 -4.35 -16.20
CA ASP A 87 -3.91 -4.50 -16.22
C ASP A 87 -4.49 -3.93 -14.91
N ILE A 88 -5.65 -3.28 -14.99
CA ILE A 88 -6.36 -2.68 -13.84
C ILE A 88 -7.74 -3.31 -13.74
N LEU A 89 -8.08 -3.81 -12.55
CA LEU A 89 -9.37 -4.41 -12.23
C LEU A 89 -10.03 -3.63 -11.10
N TRP A 90 -11.30 -3.24 -11.29
CA TRP A 90 -12.12 -2.70 -10.21
C TRP A 90 -13.00 -3.81 -9.64
N ILE A 91 -12.95 -3.98 -8.32
CA ILE A 91 -13.60 -5.06 -7.60
C ILE A 91 -14.60 -4.49 -6.59
N ASP A 92 -15.84 -4.98 -6.63
CA ASP A 92 -16.90 -4.74 -5.65
C ASP A 92 -17.26 -6.07 -4.96
N GLY A 93 -16.78 -6.24 -3.73
CA GLY A 93 -16.87 -7.51 -3.01
C GLY A 93 -16.15 -8.64 -3.77
N GLU A 94 -16.90 -9.62 -4.24
CA GLU A 94 -16.37 -10.77 -5.01
C GLU A 94 -16.51 -10.59 -6.53
N ARG A 95 -16.95 -9.42 -7.01
CA ARG A 95 -17.25 -9.17 -8.42
C ARG A 95 -16.30 -8.16 -9.04
N VAL A 96 -15.75 -8.49 -10.19
CA VAL A 96 -15.07 -7.51 -11.06
C VAL A 96 -16.13 -6.68 -11.77
N VAL A 97 -16.11 -5.36 -11.57
CA VAL A 97 -17.08 -4.40 -12.11
C VAL A 97 -16.50 -3.50 -13.20
N GLY A 98 -15.18 -3.54 -13.41
CA GLY A 98 -14.50 -2.81 -14.46
C GLY A 98 -13.13 -3.40 -14.73
N PHE A 99 -12.61 -3.17 -15.95
CA PHE A 99 -11.28 -3.57 -16.33
C PHE A 99 -10.69 -2.59 -17.35
N VAL A 100 -9.38 -2.39 -17.28
CA VAL A 100 -8.55 -1.80 -18.33
C VAL A 100 -7.39 -2.76 -18.55
N GLN A 101 -7.17 -3.14 -19.81
CA GLN A 101 -6.05 -3.99 -20.18
C GLN A 101 -4.92 -3.13 -20.76
N ASP A 102 -3.68 -3.51 -20.47
CA ASP A 102 -2.47 -2.94 -21.06
C ASP A 102 -2.41 -1.41 -20.93
N ALA A 103 -2.70 -0.90 -19.73
CA ALA A 103 -2.56 0.51 -19.42
C ALA A 103 -1.09 0.91 -19.58
N GLN A 104 -0.81 1.82 -20.52
CA GLN A 104 0.55 2.23 -20.85
C GLN A 104 1.06 3.30 -19.88
N PRO A 105 2.37 3.30 -19.57
CA PRO A 105 3.04 4.47 -19.00
C PRO A 105 2.72 5.77 -19.74
N GLU A 106 2.61 6.88 -18.99
CA GLU A 106 2.42 8.25 -19.53
C GLU A 106 3.70 8.90 -20.07
#